data_AF-A0A3R6H4M2-F1
#
_entry.id   AF-A0A3R6H4M2-F1
#
_cell.length_a   1.000
_cell.length_b   1.000
_cell.length_c   1.000
_cell.angle_alpha   90.00
_cell.angle_beta   90.00
_cell.angle_gamma   90.00
#
_symmetry.space_group_name_H-M   'P 1'
#
loop_
_entity.id
_entity.type
_entity.pdbx_description
1 polymer ?
#
loop_
_entity_poly.entity_id
_entity_poly.type
_entity_poly.pdbx_seq_one_letter_code
_entity_poly.pdbx_strand_id
1 'polypeptide(L)'
;MSPNNEFDFYIVLRHNILAGDNDLSWYDYLYNLFGSDHHFAVSVRPVNNWGGQNVNDLSLLNGENKIDLTKIHEDYLKQIGMKYDSSEDLLFGRICYAAFPNGYIIRADGKIEKCSVALNHPQNLVGYIDPDNGVVIDNTKNKLWSYSELKSECYICPDILCCLNLQCRRYALVDKQDCYCHRATYKPKSNHRTSPM
;
A
#
# COMPACT_ATOMS: atom_id res chain seq x y z
N MET A 1 -31.57 -4.86 18.40
CA MET A 1 -31.95 -3.62 17.69
C MET A 1 -30.69 -2.78 17.61
N SER A 2 -30.11 -2.64 16.42
CA SER A 2 -28.92 -1.81 16.23
C SER A 2 -29.27 -0.35 16.53
N PRO A 3 -28.41 0.44 17.20
CA PRO A 3 -28.70 1.82 17.54
C PRO A 3 -28.96 2.64 16.28
N ASN A 4 -29.98 3.49 16.38
CA ASN A 4 -30.50 4.44 15.41
C ASN A 4 -29.53 5.03 14.37
N ASN A 5 -30.09 5.17 13.15
CA ASN A 5 -29.70 5.90 11.93
C ASN A 5 -29.17 7.35 12.08
N GLU A 6 -28.56 7.74 13.20
CA GLU A 6 -28.14 9.13 13.41
C GLU A 6 -26.79 9.45 12.72
N PHE A 7 -25.97 8.43 12.44
CA PHE A 7 -24.71 8.58 11.70
C PHE A 7 -24.50 7.39 10.74
N ASP A 8 -24.37 7.68 9.44
CA ASP A 8 -23.91 6.71 8.45
C ASP A 8 -22.37 6.66 8.52
N PHE A 9 -21.84 5.64 9.19
CA PHE A 9 -20.40 5.45 9.37
C PHE A 9 -19.96 4.11 8.77
N TYR A 10 -18.71 4.03 8.35
CA TYR A 10 -18.15 2.83 7.75
C TYR A 10 -16.93 2.36 8.54
N ILE A 11 -16.95 1.11 8.99
CA ILE A 11 -15.91 0.46 9.78
C ILE A 11 -15.25 -0.62 8.94
N VAL A 12 -13.94 -0.52 8.79
CA VAL A 12 -13.13 -1.53 8.10
C VAL A 12 -12.31 -2.31 9.12
N LEU A 13 -12.62 -3.59 9.27
CA LEU A 13 -11.86 -4.55 10.06
C LEU A 13 -10.68 -5.06 9.24
N ARG A 14 -9.48 -4.56 9.54
CA ARG A 14 -8.28 -4.91 8.80
C ARG A 14 -7.64 -6.20 9.35
N HIS A 15 -7.51 -7.20 8.50
CA HIS A 15 -6.75 -8.42 8.77
C HIS A 15 -5.38 -8.32 8.09
N ASN A 16 -4.32 -8.28 8.89
CA ASN A 16 -2.96 -8.32 8.35
C ASN A 16 -2.46 -9.77 8.33
N ILE A 17 -2.11 -10.28 7.14
CA ILE A 17 -1.72 -11.69 6.94
C ILE A 17 -0.22 -11.87 6.67
N LEU A 18 0.34 -12.92 7.25
CA LEU A 18 1.67 -13.49 7.05
C LEU A 18 1.58 -14.72 6.13
N ALA A 19 2.72 -15.27 5.71
CA ALA A 19 2.78 -16.37 4.75
C ALA A 19 2.13 -17.68 5.23
N GLY A 20 1.94 -17.86 6.53
CA GLY A 20 1.34 -19.05 7.13
C GLY A 20 -0.15 -18.94 7.45
N ASP A 21 -0.75 -17.76 7.27
CA ASP A 21 -2.11 -17.47 7.75
C ASP A 21 -3.15 -18.04 6.80
N ASN A 22 -3.30 -19.37 6.77
CA ASN A 22 -4.26 -20.08 5.91
C ASN A 22 -5.60 -20.36 6.60
N ASP A 23 -5.76 -19.94 7.86
CA ASP A 23 -6.99 -20.13 8.61
C ASP A 23 -8.05 -19.09 8.21
N LEU A 24 -9.13 -19.58 7.62
CA LEU A 24 -10.26 -18.77 7.16
C LEU A 24 -11.42 -18.75 8.16
N SER A 25 -11.41 -19.64 9.18
CA SER A 25 -12.51 -19.78 10.15
C SER A 25 -12.73 -18.53 11.00
N TRP A 26 -11.71 -17.68 11.11
CA TRP A 26 -11.83 -16.38 11.73
C TRP A 26 -12.85 -15.47 11.02
N TYR A 27 -13.03 -15.62 9.70
CA TYR A 27 -14.04 -14.87 8.96
C TYR A 27 -15.46 -15.32 9.25
N ASP A 28 -15.69 -16.61 9.54
CA ASP A 28 -16.99 -17.09 10.02
C ASP A 28 -17.34 -16.44 11.36
N TYR A 29 -16.37 -16.35 12.26
CA TYR A 29 -16.54 -15.67 13.54
C TYR A 29 -16.89 -14.19 13.36
N LEU A 30 -16.18 -13.48 12.47
CA LEU A 30 -16.49 -12.08 12.14
C LEU A 30 -17.87 -11.93 11.49
N TYR A 31 -18.24 -12.83 10.59
CA TYR A 31 -19.54 -12.81 9.93
C TYR A 31 -20.68 -12.99 10.93
N ASN A 32 -20.53 -13.88 11.91
CA ASN A 32 -21.52 -14.06 12.98
C ASN A 32 -21.73 -12.79 13.82
N LEU A 33 -20.69 -11.97 13.99
CA LEU A 33 -20.77 -10.71 14.73
C LEU A 33 -21.29 -9.55 13.88
N PHE A 34 -20.85 -9.44 12.63
CA PHE A 34 -20.97 -8.21 11.82
C PHE A 34 -21.53 -8.42 10.41
N GLY A 35 -21.72 -9.66 9.95
CA GLY A 35 -22.05 -9.96 8.55
C GLY A 35 -23.40 -9.42 8.08
N SER A 36 -24.33 -9.16 9.01
CA SER A 36 -25.62 -8.53 8.72
C SER A 36 -25.61 -7.00 8.83
N ASP A 37 -24.50 -6.40 9.30
CA ASP A 37 -24.38 -4.95 9.49
C ASP A 37 -23.58 -4.32 8.34
N HIS A 38 -24.27 -3.55 7.51
CA HIS A 38 -23.71 -2.89 6.32
C HIS A 38 -22.59 -1.88 6.59
N HIS A 39 -22.47 -1.40 7.83
CA HIS A 39 -21.41 -0.49 8.24
C HIS A 39 -20.05 -1.20 8.29
N PHE A 40 -20.01 -2.54 8.39
CA PHE A 40 -18.77 -3.29 8.52
C PHE A 40 -18.29 -3.86 7.19
N ALA A 41 -16.98 -3.86 7.00
CA ALA A 41 -16.31 -4.63 5.97
C ALA A 41 -14.96 -5.14 6.44
N VAL A 42 -14.43 -6.19 5.80
CA VAL A 42 -13.09 -6.71 6.07
C VAL A 42 -12.09 -6.24 5.02
N SER A 43 -10.89 -5.85 5.42
CA SER A 43 -9.79 -5.52 4.51
C SER A 43 -8.62 -6.48 4.75
N VAL A 44 -8.27 -7.29 3.76
CA VAL A 44 -7.17 -8.26 3.86
C VAL A 44 -5.91 -7.61 3.31
N ARG A 45 -4.86 -7.54 4.13
CA ARG A 45 -3.62 -6.84 3.77
C ARG A 45 -2.40 -7.69 4.11
N PRO A 46 -1.51 -7.98 3.16
CA PRO A 46 -0.22 -8.57 3.49
C PRO A 46 0.58 -7.70 4.45
N VAL A 47 1.22 -8.32 5.44
CA VAL A 47 2.27 -7.68 6.23
C VAL A 47 3.46 -7.39 5.30
N ASN A 48 3.94 -6.15 5.31
CA ASN A 48 5.10 -5.72 4.53
C ASN A 48 6.23 -5.27 5.43
N ASN A 49 7.46 -5.30 4.91
CA ASN A 49 8.61 -4.78 5.62
C ASN A 49 8.62 -3.25 5.59
N TRP A 50 8.25 -2.63 6.71
CA TRP A 50 8.30 -1.18 6.89
C TRP A 50 9.56 -0.68 7.60
N GLY A 51 10.48 -1.57 7.97
CA GLY A 51 11.68 -1.30 8.76
C GLY A 51 11.59 -1.86 10.18
N GLY A 52 12.63 -1.60 10.98
CA GLY A 52 12.80 -2.19 12.32
C GLY A 52 13.41 -3.59 12.27
N GLN A 53 14.02 -4.04 13.37
CA GLN A 53 14.70 -5.35 13.41
C GLN A 53 13.73 -6.53 13.56
N ASN A 54 12.63 -6.36 14.31
CA ASN A 54 11.66 -7.42 14.60
C ASN A 54 10.98 -7.99 13.34
N VAL A 55 10.99 -7.24 12.23
CA VAL A 55 10.43 -7.70 10.96
C VAL A 55 11.19 -8.91 10.40
N ASN A 56 12.47 -9.07 10.78
CA ASN A 56 13.31 -10.17 10.31
C ASN A 56 12.86 -11.52 10.90
N ASP A 57 12.09 -11.50 11.99
CA ASP A 57 11.55 -12.71 12.64
C ASP A 57 10.19 -13.11 12.05
N LEU A 58 9.62 -12.31 11.15
CA LEU A 58 8.30 -12.54 10.56
C LEU A 58 8.40 -13.26 9.22
N SER A 59 7.56 -14.28 9.04
CA SER A 59 7.34 -14.96 7.76
C SER A 59 6.49 -14.09 6.82
N LEU A 60 7.11 -13.09 6.21
CA LEU A 60 6.43 -12.17 5.30
C LEU A 60 6.00 -12.85 3.99
N LEU A 61 4.87 -12.40 3.47
CA LEU A 61 4.45 -12.72 2.12
C LEU A 61 5.37 -12.05 1.11
N ASN A 62 5.83 -12.82 0.13
CA ASN A 62 6.65 -12.34 -0.99
C ASN A 62 6.07 -12.82 -2.32
N GLY A 63 6.42 -12.09 -3.38
CA GLY A 63 5.97 -12.31 -4.75
C GLY A 63 4.60 -12.93 -4.98
N GLU A 64 4.57 -14.10 -5.63
CA GLU A 64 3.34 -14.79 -6.05
C GLU A 64 2.44 -15.12 -4.85
N ASN A 65 3.02 -15.69 -3.78
CA ASN A 65 2.31 -16.04 -2.55
C ASN A 65 1.54 -14.87 -1.94
N LYS A 66 2.07 -13.64 -2.07
CA LYS A 66 1.40 -12.42 -1.57
C LYS A 66 0.07 -12.16 -2.27
N ILE A 67 0.02 -12.36 -3.57
CA ILE A 67 -1.18 -12.16 -4.39
C ILE A 67 -2.16 -13.31 -4.11
N ASP A 68 -1.66 -14.54 -4.17
CA ASP A 68 -2.50 -15.74 -4.07
C ASP A 68 -3.18 -15.86 -2.71
N LEU A 69 -2.44 -15.70 -1.60
CA LEU A 69 -3.05 -15.83 -0.27
C LEU A 69 -4.05 -14.71 0.01
N THR A 70 -3.74 -13.46 -0.37
CA THR A 70 -4.72 -12.35 -0.22
C THR A 70 -6.01 -12.67 -0.97
N LYS A 71 -5.88 -13.17 -2.20
CA LYS A 71 -7.02 -13.55 -3.05
C LYS A 71 -7.82 -14.71 -2.45
N ILE A 72 -7.16 -15.73 -1.89
CA ILE A 72 -7.84 -16.84 -1.20
C ILE A 72 -8.74 -16.32 -0.07
N HIS A 73 -8.25 -15.38 0.74
CA HIS A 73 -9.03 -14.79 1.83
C HIS A 73 -10.19 -13.93 1.32
N GLU A 74 -9.97 -13.11 0.29
CA GLU A 74 -11.01 -12.28 -0.33
C GLU A 74 -12.10 -13.12 -1.01
N ASP A 75 -11.71 -14.18 -1.73
CA ASP A 75 -12.64 -15.10 -2.39
C ASP A 75 -13.49 -15.84 -1.33
N TYR A 76 -12.93 -16.17 -0.16
CA TYR A 76 -13.69 -16.74 0.96
C TYR A 76 -14.67 -15.76 1.60
N LEU A 77 -14.25 -14.52 1.85
CA LEU A 77 -15.14 -13.44 2.33
C LEU A 77 -16.36 -13.28 1.39
N LYS A 78 -16.10 -13.31 0.08
CA LYS A 78 -17.15 -13.28 -0.94
C LYS A 78 -18.06 -14.51 -0.88
N GLN A 79 -17.50 -15.70 -0.67
CA GLN A 79 -18.25 -16.96 -0.56
C GLN A 79 -19.24 -16.93 0.61
N ILE A 80 -18.84 -16.41 1.78
CA ILE A 80 -19.70 -16.33 2.97
C ILE A 80 -20.60 -15.09 2.97
N GLY A 81 -20.49 -14.22 1.95
CA GLY A 81 -21.28 -12.98 1.85
C GLY A 81 -20.84 -11.87 2.81
N MET A 82 -19.63 -11.95 3.37
CA MET A 82 -19.07 -10.87 4.18
C MET A 82 -18.62 -9.72 3.26
N LYS A 83 -19.05 -8.50 3.57
CA LYS A 83 -18.58 -7.31 2.85
C LYS A 83 -17.07 -7.16 3.06
N TYR A 84 -16.34 -6.87 1.99
CA TYR A 84 -14.90 -6.63 2.05
C TYR A 84 -14.52 -5.37 1.28
N ASP A 85 -13.40 -4.78 1.68
CA ASP A 85 -12.83 -3.56 1.12
C ASP A 85 -12.01 -3.87 -0.14
N SER A 86 -12.64 -3.72 -1.29
CA SER A 86 -12.01 -3.84 -2.61
C SER A 86 -11.48 -2.50 -3.15
N SER A 87 -11.18 -1.52 -2.30
CA SER A 87 -10.78 -0.17 -2.73
C SER A 87 -9.55 -0.15 -3.63
N GLU A 88 -8.65 -1.13 -3.49
CA GLU A 88 -7.47 -1.25 -4.36
C GLU A 88 -7.81 -1.66 -5.81
N ASP A 89 -9.01 -2.15 -6.08
CA ASP A 89 -9.44 -2.50 -7.44
C ASP A 89 -10.17 -1.35 -8.14
N LEU A 90 -10.40 -0.24 -7.43
CA LEU A 90 -10.98 0.97 -7.99
C LEU A 90 -9.96 1.76 -8.82
N LEU A 91 -10.47 2.67 -9.64
CA LEU A 91 -9.64 3.67 -10.32
C LEU A 91 -8.80 4.42 -9.29
N PHE A 92 -7.50 4.54 -9.56
CA PHE A 92 -6.52 5.18 -8.70
C PHE A 92 -6.34 4.52 -7.31
N GLY A 93 -6.96 3.37 -7.04
CA GLY A 93 -7.00 2.71 -5.74
C GLY A 93 -5.66 2.20 -5.23
N ARG A 94 -4.66 2.03 -6.12
CA ARG A 94 -3.31 1.56 -5.77
C ARG A 94 -2.26 2.67 -5.84
N ILE A 95 -2.66 3.93 -6.06
CA ILE A 95 -1.71 5.05 -6.05
C ILE A 95 -1.29 5.32 -4.61
N CYS A 96 0.03 5.33 -4.38
CA CYS A 96 0.58 5.67 -3.08
C CYS A 96 0.26 7.13 -2.74
N TYR A 97 -0.20 7.39 -1.52
CA TYR A 97 -0.44 8.77 -1.06
C TYR A 97 0.79 9.67 -1.22
N ALA A 98 2.00 9.10 -1.11
CA ALA A 98 3.26 9.82 -1.27
C ALA A 98 3.48 10.30 -2.72
N ALA A 99 2.76 9.74 -3.69
CA ALA A 99 2.79 10.13 -5.09
C ALA A 99 1.87 11.30 -5.43
N PHE A 100 1.02 11.76 -4.50
CA PHE A 100 0.15 12.90 -4.78
C PHE A 100 0.96 14.19 -4.83
N PRO A 101 0.87 15.00 -5.90
CA PRO A 101 1.68 16.21 -6.05
C PRO A 101 1.59 17.17 -4.86
N ASN A 102 0.38 17.31 -4.31
CA ASN A 102 0.06 18.21 -3.20
C ASN A 102 -0.13 17.47 -1.86
N GLY A 103 0.26 16.20 -1.77
CA GLY A 103 0.23 15.41 -0.54
C GLY A 103 1.55 15.54 0.22
N TYR A 104 1.52 15.97 1.48
CA TYR A 104 2.72 16.21 2.26
C TYR A 104 2.57 15.72 3.71
N ILE A 105 3.70 15.42 4.34
CA ILE A 105 3.82 15.15 5.76
C ILE A 105 4.65 16.26 6.37
N ILE A 106 4.08 16.96 7.35
CA ILE A 106 4.79 17.99 8.10
C ILE A 106 5.28 17.36 9.40
N ARG A 107 6.60 17.37 9.62
CA ARG A 107 7.24 16.86 10.83
C ARG A 107 7.26 17.94 11.92
N ALA A 108 7.43 17.50 13.16
CA ALA A 108 7.46 18.40 14.32
C ALA A 108 8.64 19.39 14.29
N ASP A 109 9.72 19.07 13.57
CA ASP A 109 10.87 19.94 13.36
C ASP A 109 10.73 20.87 12.13
N GLY A 110 9.53 20.95 11.55
CA GLY A 110 9.24 21.79 10.39
C GLY A 110 9.69 21.20 9.05
N LYS A 111 10.30 20.00 9.01
CA LYS A 111 10.61 19.33 7.74
C LYS A 111 9.33 18.89 7.03
N ILE A 112 9.34 18.97 5.70
CA ILE A 112 8.24 18.53 4.85
C ILE A 112 8.71 17.31 4.03
N GLU A 113 7.97 16.22 4.17
CA GLU A 113 8.27 14.92 3.58
C GLU A 113 7.10 14.36 2.75
N LYS A 114 7.34 13.27 2.00
CA LYS A 114 6.31 12.61 1.17
C LYS A 114 5.78 11.31 1.76
N CYS A 115 6.61 10.56 2.47
CA CYS A 115 6.33 9.22 2.95
C CYS A 115 6.52 9.13 4.47
N SER A 116 5.56 8.55 5.17
CA SER A 116 5.64 8.39 6.62
C SER A 116 6.66 7.33 7.04
N VAL A 117 6.98 6.41 6.12
CA VAL A 117 7.82 5.23 6.38
C VAL A 117 9.30 5.50 6.09
N ALA A 118 9.62 6.34 5.11
CA ALA A 118 11.00 6.67 4.73
C ALA A 118 11.61 7.75 5.65
N LEU A 119 11.57 7.51 6.96
CA LEU A 119 11.98 8.48 7.98
C LEU A 119 13.43 8.94 7.78
N ASN A 120 13.65 10.25 7.85
CA ASN A 120 14.97 10.88 7.78
C ASN A 120 15.75 10.59 6.50
N HIS A 121 15.11 10.05 5.46
CA HIS A 121 15.79 9.75 4.21
C HIS A 121 15.89 11.01 3.33
N PRO A 122 17.06 11.35 2.75
CA PRO A 122 17.23 12.58 1.97
C PRO A 122 16.29 12.72 0.77
N GLN A 123 15.90 11.59 0.15
CA GLN A 123 14.93 11.58 -0.96
C GLN A 123 13.50 11.86 -0.50
N ASN A 124 13.19 11.61 0.77
CA ASN A 124 11.88 11.86 1.35
C ASN A 124 11.68 13.32 1.75
N LEU A 125 12.77 14.04 2.07
CA LEU A 125 12.76 15.45 2.40
C LEU A 125 12.56 16.31 1.13
N VAL A 126 11.39 16.92 1.00
CA VAL A 126 10.99 17.74 -0.15
C VAL A 126 10.78 19.21 0.19
N GLY A 127 10.95 19.62 1.44
CA GLY A 127 10.75 21.00 1.84
C GLY A 127 10.91 21.22 3.34
N TYR A 128 10.59 22.43 3.78
CA TYR A 128 10.59 22.83 5.18
C TYR A 128 9.65 24.02 5.40
N ILE A 129 9.31 24.26 6.66
CA ILE A 129 8.64 25.48 7.11
C ILE A 129 9.72 26.49 7.48
N ASP A 130 9.74 27.60 6.74
CA ASP A 130 10.57 28.76 6.98
C ASP A 130 9.78 29.80 7.82
N PRO A 131 10.35 30.38 8.89
CA PRO A 131 9.66 31.35 9.72
C PRO A 131 9.21 32.62 8.98
N ASP A 132 9.96 33.06 7.97
CA ASP A 132 9.72 34.31 7.26
C ASP A 132 8.97 34.08 5.95
N ASN A 133 9.22 32.96 5.28
CA ASN A 133 8.72 32.63 3.94
C ASN A 133 7.59 31.58 3.95
N GLY A 134 7.24 31.02 5.11
CA GLY A 134 6.20 30.00 5.23
C GLY A 134 6.63 28.65 4.66
N VAL A 135 5.81 28.04 3.80
CA VAL A 135 6.08 26.70 3.26
C VAL A 135 7.01 26.78 2.05
N VAL A 136 8.21 26.19 2.17
CA VAL A 136 9.20 26.11 1.09
C VAL A 136 9.28 24.68 0.58
N ILE A 137 8.95 24.47 -0.70
CA ILE A 137 8.97 23.15 -1.36
C ILE A 137 10.02 23.12 -2.47
N ASP A 138 10.88 22.11 -2.43
CA ASP A 138 11.72 21.71 -3.55
C ASP A 138 10.86 20.93 -4.56
N ASN A 139 10.34 21.67 -5.56
CA ASN A 139 9.48 21.10 -6.60
C ASN A 139 10.19 20.04 -7.45
N THR A 140 11.51 20.13 -7.59
CA THR A 140 12.29 19.12 -8.32
C THR A 140 12.23 17.79 -7.58
N LYS A 141 12.47 17.80 -6.26
CA LYS A 141 12.34 16.59 -5.43
C LYS A 141 10.89 16.10 -5.34
N ASN A 142 9.92 17.00 -5.15
CA ASN A 142 8.50 16.64 -5.08
C ASN A 142 8.02 15.93 -6.36
N LYS A 143 8.46 16.41 -7.53
CA LYS A 143 8.09 15.82 -8.83
C LYS A 143 8.57 14.37 -8.96
N LEU A 144 9.73 14.00 -8.39
CA LEU A 144 10.23 12.62 -8.42
C LEU A 144 9.25 11.64 -7.76
N TRP A 145 8.48 12.07 -6.75
CA TRP A 145 7.47 11.24 -6.10
C TRP A 145 6.21 11.08 -6.92
N SER A 146 5.85 12.12 -7.68
CA SER A 146 4.54 12.21 -8.33
C SER A 146 4.55 11.83 -9.81
N TYR A 147 5.74 11.64 -10.39
CA TYR A 147 5.92 11.31 -11.79
C TYR A 147 6.37 9.86 -11.99
N SER A 148 5.74 9.16 -12.93
CA SER A 148 6.24 7.88 -13.42
C SER A 148 6.16 7.84 -14.94
N GLU A 149 7.16 7.24 -15.57
CA GLU A 149 7.01 6.73 -16.94
C GLU A 149 6.27 5.40 -16.88
N LEU A 150 5.41 5.16 -17.87
CA LEU A 150 4.72 3.88 -18.01
C LEU A 150 5.66 2.90 -18.71
N LYS A 151 5.79 1.70 -18.14
CA LYS A 151 6.51 0.60 -18.79
C LYS A 151 5.76 0.13 -20.05
N SER A 152 6.46 -0.46 -21.01
CA SER A 152 5.86 -0.89 -22.28
C SER A 152 4.72 -1.91 -22.09
N GLU A 153 4.86 -2.82 -21.13
CA GLU A 153 3.82 -3.79 -20.76
C GLU A 153 2.57 -3.15 -20.15
N CYS A 154 2.69 -1.94 -19.59
CA CYS A 154 1.58 -1.24 -18.94
C CYS A 154 0.59 -0.60 -19.93
N TYR A 155 0.99 -0.35 -21.18
CA TYR A 155 0.11 0.24 -22.19
C TYR A 155 -1.08 -0.66 -22.58
N ILE A 156 -0.96 -1.97 -22.37
CA ILE A 156 -2.01 -2.96 -22.62
C ILE A 156 -2.63 -3.50 -21.32
N CYS A 157 -2.21 -2.99 -20.16
CA CYS A 157 -2.68 -3.47 -18.87
C CYS A 157 -4.11 -2.96 -18.60
N PRO A 158 -5.10 -3.84 -18.34
CA PRO A 158 -6.47 -3.41 -18.07
C PRO A 158 -6.60 -2.61 -16.77
N ASP A 159 -5.66 -2.76 -15.84
CA ASP A 159 -5.67 -2.09 -14.52
C ASP A 159 -4.75 -0.87 -14.47
N ILE A 160 -4.29 -0.36 -15.63
CA ILE A 160 -3.32 0.73 -15.65
C ILE A 160 -3.81 1.95 -14.85
N LEU A 161 -5.11 2.25 -14.91
CA LEU A 161 -5.71 3.36 -14.18
C LEU A 161 -5.79 3.13 -12.66
N CYS A 162 -5.69 1.89 -12.18
CA CYS A 162 -5.64 1.60 -10.75
C CYS A 162 -4.30 2.05 -10.14
N CYS A 163 -3.20 1.99 -10.90
CA CYS A 163 -1.85 2.17 -10.36
C CYS A 163 -1.01 3.27 -11.01
N LEU A 164 -1.08 3.48 -12.33
CA LEU A 164 -0.27 4.42 -13.11
C LEU A 164 1.26 4.31 -12.87
N ASN A 165 1.76 3.15 -12.45
CA ASN A 165 3.14 2.97 -11.93
C ASN A 165 3.51 3.90 -10.75
N LEU A 166 2.49 4.42 -10.06
CA LEU A 166 2.58 5.27 -8.87
C LEU A 166 2.18 4.52 -7.58
N GLN A 167 2.31 3.18 -7.56
CA GLN A 167 2.28 2.41 -6.31
C GLN A 167 3.43 2.82 -5.38
N CYS A 168 3.58 2.17 -4.22
CA CYS A 168 4.55 2.55 -3.17
C CYS A 168 5.87 3.13 -3.71
N ARG A 169 5.98 4.46 -3.70
CA ARG A 169 7.09 5.21 -4.33
C ARG A 169 8.41 5.08 -3.57
N ARG A 170 8.34 4.64 -2.31
CA ARG A 170 9.50 4.32 -1.50
C ARG A 170 10.41 3.31 -2.22
N TYR A 171 9.86 2.28 -2.86
CA TYR A 171 10.67 1.26 -3.53
C TYR A 171 11.59 1.87 -4.60
N ALA A 172 11.05 2.70 -5.49
CA ALA A 172 11.82 3.35 -6.54
C ALA A 172 12.80 4.40 -6.02
N LEU A 173 12.35 5.26 -5.09
CA LEU A 173 13.11 6.46 -4.72
C LEU A 173 14.10 6.23 -3.57
N VAL A 174 13.71 5.39 -2.62
CA VAL A 174 14.45 5.12 -1.37
C VAL A 174 15.19 3.80 -1.50
N ASP A 175 14.47 2.71 -1.75
CA ASP A 175 15.06 1.36 -1.74
C ASP A 175 15.80 1.02 -3.04
N LYS A 176 15.70 1.89 -4.08
CA LYS A 176 16.29 1.72 -5.43
C LYS A 176 15.89 0.41 -6.12
N GLN A 177 14.64 0.02 -5.94
CA GLN A 177 14.02 -1.16 -6.51
C GLN A 177 12.89 -0.78 -7.48
N ASP A 178 12.51 -1.71 -8.36
CA ASP A 178 11.35 -1.50 -9.21
C ASP A 178 10.07 -1.36 -8.37
N CYS A 179 9.18 -0.45 -8.75
CA CYS A 179 7.85 -0.36 -8.16
C CYS A 179 7.13 -1.72 -8.26
N TYR A 180 6.45 -2.10 -7.18
CA TYR A 180 5.60 -3.29 -7.14
C TYR A 180 4.49 -3.20 -8.20
N CYS A 181 4.25 -4.32 -8.89
CA CYS A 181 3.13 -4.48 -9.81
C CYS A 181 2.23 -5.58 -9.23
N HIS A 182 0.96 -5.26 -8.99
CA HIS A 182 -0.02 -6.17 -8.40
C HIS A 182 -0.49 -7.28 -9.35
N ARG A 183 -0.26 -7.10 -10.66
CA ARG A 183 -0.50 -8.11 -11.70
C ARG A 183 0.71 -8.98 -12.01
N ALA A 184 1.91 -8.49 -11.73
CA ALA A 184 3.12 -9.24 -12.03
C ALA A 184 3.38 -10.22 -10.89
N THR A 185 3.61 -11.48 -11.24
CA THR A 185 4.34 -12.37 -10.38
C THR A 185 5.71 -11.77 -10.14
N TYR A 186 5.99 -11.27 -8.94
CA TYR A 186 7.27 -10.63 -8.63
C TYR A 186 8.37 -11.69 -8.75
N LYS A 187 9.15 -11.62 -9.83
CA LYS A 187 10.43 -12.32 -9.92
C LYS A 187 11.50 -11.38 -9.38
N PRO A 188 12.13 -11.66 -8.22
CA PRO A 188 13.29 -10.89 -7.81
C PRO A 188 14.33 -10.96 -8.92
N LYS A 189 14.92 -9.82 -9.29
CA LYS A 189 16.06 -9.81 -10.22
C LYS A 189 17.13 -10.73 -9.62
N SER A 190 17.47 -11.81 -10.31
CA SER A 190 18.67 -12.57 -9.99
C SER A 190 19.84 -11.60 -10.03
N ASN A 191 20.59 -11.50 -8.94
CA ASN A 191 21.84 -10.73 -8.90
C ASN A 191 22.75 -11.25 -10.01
N HIS A 192 22.77 -10.58 -11.17
CA HIS A 192 23.85 -10.72 -12.12
C HIS A 192 25.09 -10.13 -11.46
N ARG A 193 25.85 -10.99 -10.78
CA ARG A 193 27.28 -10.76 -10.59
C ARG A 193 27.86 -10.65 -11.99
N THR A 194 28.18 -9.43 -12.40
CA THR A 194 29.11 -9.20 -13.49
C THR A 194 30.44 -9.81 -13.06
N SER A 195 30.83 -10.93 -13.67
CA SER A 195 32.23 -11.36 -13.64
C SER A 195 33.07 -10.26 -14.31
N PRO A 196 34.20 -9.85 -13.71
CA PRO A 196 35.13 -8.95 -14.39
C PRO A 196 35.83 -9.70 -15.53
N MET A 197 36.02 -9.00 -16.64
CA MET A 197 37.01 -9.35 -17.67
C MET A 197 38.42 -9.25 -17.09
#